data_AF-A0A9K3NHC6-F1
#
_entry.id   AF-A0A9K3NHC6-F1
#
_cell.length_a   1.000
_cell.length_b   1.000
_cell.length_c   1.000
_cell.angle_alpha   90.00
_cell.angle_beta   90.00
_cell.angle_gamma   90.00
#
_symmetry.space_group_name_H-M   'P 1'
#
loop_
_entity.id
_entity.type
_entity.pdbx_description
1 polymer ?
#
loop_
_entity_poly.entity_id
_entity_poly.type
_entity_poly.pdbx_seq_one_letter_code
_entity_poly.pdbx_strand_id
1 'polypeptide(L)'
;MAALVGEKEELAAELKHLKEADSVSQEKLNTMYADWGINSDDNQRLAKEKHWWNTEGFRAFLTVVSQSEEFKSGLEQVYRAYRDVGYQSGLKDGYIYSAQGLDRKETPLYNSKAKKRLSKLDKEFGGKTPDLLEKILEHPMISINGLKALLTPADPSSPKSLSGGDSQSLCQRSGQHFPEDF
;
A
#
# COMPACT_ATOMS: atom_id res chain seq x y z
N MET A 1 11.05 28.68 11.63
CA MET A 1 9.96 28.01 10.86
C MET A 1 8.84 28.96 10.47
N ALA A 2 8.37 29.87 11.34
CA ALA A 2 7.28 30.81 10.99
C ALA A 2 7.64 31.84 9.88
N ALA A 3 8.88 32.34 9.84
CA ALA A 3 9.30 33.33 8.83
C ALA A 3 9.31 32.76 7.38
N LEU A 4 9.76 31.51 7.21
CA LEU A 4 9.80 30.81 5.92
C LEU A 4 8.41 30.43 5.38
N VAL A 5 7.40 30.35 6.25
CA VAL A 5 6.01 30.05 5.84
C VAL A 5 5.35 31.31 5.28
N GLY A 6 5.59 32.48 5.89
CA GLY A 6 5.08 33.76 5.40
C GLY A 6 5.62 34.13 4.01
N GLU A 7 6.93 33.97 3.79
CA GLU A 7 7.56 34.24 2.48
C GLU A 7 7.02 33.31 1.38
N LYS A 8 6.68 32.05 1.71
CA LYS A 8 6.10 31.10 0.75
C LYS A 8 4.66 31.43 0.38
N GLU A 9 3.86 31.94 1.32
CA GLU A 9 2.47 32.31 1.06
C GLU A 9 2.37 33.58 0.21
N GLU A 10 3.26 34.54 0.44
CA GLU A 10 3.38 35.77 -0.37
C GLU A 10 3.81 35.44 -1.81
N LEU A 11 4.82 34.58 -1.99
CA LEU A 11 5.25 34.11 -3.32
C LEU A 11 4.18 33.29 -4.05
N ALA A 12 3.37 32.50 -3.33
CA ALA A 12 2.26 31.76 -3.91
C ALA A 12 1.14 32.71 -4.39
N ALA A 13 0.90 33.80 -3.66
CA ALA A 13 -0.04 34.84 -4.06
C ALA A 13 0.46 35.60 -5.30
N GLU A 14 1.76 35.94 -5.38
CA GLU A 14 2.37 36.56 -6.55
C GLU A 14 2.32 35.67 -7.79
N LEU A 15 2.62 34.37 -7.65
CA LEU A 15 2.51 33.38 -8.74
C LEU A 15 1.07 33.21 -9.24
N LYS A 16 0.08 33.25 -8.32
CA LYS A 16 -1.33 33.20 -8.68
C LYS A 16 -1.75 34.45 -9.47
N HIS A 17 -1.28 35.62 -9.04
CA HIS A 17 -1.54 36.89 -9.72
C HIS A 17 -0.84 36.99 -11.10
N LEU A 18 0.33 36.36 -11.25
CA LEU A 18 1.07 36.26 -12.51
C LEU A 18 0.43 35.29 -13.52
N LYS A 19 -0.19 34.21 -13.03
CA LYS A 19 -0.90 33.23 -13.87
C LYS A 19 -2.21 33.77 -14.45
N GLU A 20 -2.86 34.70 -13.75
CA GLU A 20 -4.08 35.38 -14.22
C GLU A 20 -3.77 36.49 -15.26
N ALA A 21 -2.50 36.89 -15.43
CA ALA A 21 -2.07 37.97 -16.32
C ALA A 21 -1.53 37.54 -17.70
N ASP A 22 -1.54 36.23 -18.03
CA ASP A 22 -1.18 35.64 -19.35
C ASP A 22 0.14 36.11 -20.01
N SER A 23 1.04 36.75 -19.28
CA SER A 23 2.20 37.44 -19.86
C SER A 23 3.53 37.15 -19.17
N VAL A 24 3.72 35.95 -18.63
CA VAL A 24 5.05 35.51 -18.18
C VAL A 24 5.77 34.85 -19.34
N SER A 25 6.70 35.57 -19.96
CA SER A 25 7.57 35.00 -20.97
C SER A 25 8.41 33.87 -20.37
N GLN A 26 8.70 32.84 -21.17
CA GLN A 26 9.56 31.72 -20.77
C GLN A 26 10.91 32.20 -20.23
N GLU A 27 11.41 33.33 -20.75
CA GLU A 27 12.64 34.00 -20.29
C GLU A 27 12.54 34.47 -18.83
N LYS A 28 11.42 35.10 -18.45
CA LYS A 28 11.21 35.58 -17.07
C LYS A 28 11.05 34.42 -16.08
N LEU A 29 10.42 33.33 -16.51
CA LEU A 29 10.39 32.07 -15.75
C LEU A 29 11.79 31.50 -15.56
N ASN A 30 12.59 31.44 -16.64
CA ASN A 30 13.96 30.96 -16.57
C ASN A 30 14.84 31.81 -15.64
N THR A 31 14.66 33.14 -15.61
CA THR A 31 15.36 34.03 -14.66
C THR A 31 14.95 33.76 -13.22
N MET A 32 13.64 33.63 -12.93
CA MET A 32 13.18 33.28 -11.58
C MET A 32 13.70 31.90 -11.14
N TYR A 33 13.71 30.91 -12.03
CA TYR A 33 14.28 29.59 -11.74
C TYR A 33 15.80 29.68 -11.48
N ALA A 34 16.53 30.46 -12.27
CA ALA A 34 17.96 30.68 -12.08
C ALA A 34 18.28 31.40 -10.76
N ASP A 35 17.48 32.39 -10.36
CA ASP A 35 17.59 33.06 -9.06
C ASP A 35 17.34 32.11 -7.88
N TRP A 36 16.55 31.06 -8.09
CA TRP A 36 16.35 29.97 -7.13
C TRP A 36 17.40 28.86 -7.23
N GLY A 37 18.41 29.02 -8.07
CA GLY A 37 19.46 28.03 -8.32
C GLY A 37 18.98 26.79 -9.09
N ILE A 38 17.78 26.82 -9.67
CA ILE A 38 17.20 25.74 -10.47
C ILE A 38 17.57 25.99 -11.92
N ASN A 39 18.45 25.16 -12.48
CA ASN A 39 18.83 25.28 -13.87
C ASN A 39 17.84 24.53 -14.80
N SER A 40 17.97 24.75 -16.12
CA SER A 40 17.15 24.04 -17.12
C SER A 40 17.30 22.51 -17.01
N ASP A 41 18.45 22.02 -16.57
CA ASP A 41 18.72 20.59 -16.41
C ASP A 41 17.94 20.00 -15.23
N ASP A 42 17.74 20.75 -14.14
CA ASP A 42 16.91 20.37 -13.00
C ASP A 42 15.44 20.27 -13.40
N ASN A 43 14.94 21.22 -14.21
CA ASN A 43 13.57 21.17 -14.73
C ASN A 43 13.36 19.96 -15.65
N GLN A 44 14.31 19.65 -16.53
CA GLN A 44 14.27 18.44 -17.35
C GLN A 44 14.35 17.16 -16.51
N ARG A 45 15.18 17.15 -15.46
CA ARG A 45 15.27 16.02 -14.53
C ARG A 45 13.94 15.78 -13.83
N LEU A 46 13.35 16.81 -13.23
CA LEU A 46 12.06 16.71 -12.55
C LEU A 46 10.94 16.26 -13.50
N ALA A 47 10.94 16.73 -14.75
CA ALA A 47 9.99 16.29 -15.76
C ALA A 47 10.13 14.79 -16.07
N LYS A 48 11.36 14.28 -16.21
CA LYS A 48 11.64 12.84 -16.40
C LYS A 48 11.24 12.00 -15.19
N GLU A 49 11.52 12.48 -13.98
CA GLU A 49 11.16 11.80 -12.74
C GLU A 49 9.65 11.69 -12.58
N LYS A 50 8.93 12.80 -12.80
CA LYS A 50 7.47 12.83 -12.79
C LYS A 50 6.87 11.92 -13.88
N HIS A 51 7.46 11.93 -15.07
CA HIS A 51 7.03 11.04 -16.15
C HIS A 51 7.17 9.58 -15.73
N TRP A 52 8.34 9.18 -15.19
CA TRP A 52 8.56 7.82 -14.72
C TRP A 52 7.57 7.42 -13.62
N TRP A 53 7.28 8.29 -12.66
CA TRP A 53 6.31 8.00 -11.60
C TRP A 53 4.91 7.69 -12.18
N ASN A 54 4.47 8.50 -13.14
CA ASN A 54 3.17 8.36 -13.78
C ASN A 54 3.06 7.12 -14.68
N THR A 55 4.14 6.73 -15.37
CA THR A 55 4.11 5.62 -16.33
C THR A 55 4.47 4.27 -15.71
N GLU A 56 5.46 4.24 -14.83
CA GLU A 56 6.05 3.01 -14.29
C GLU A 56 6.02 2.94 -12.76
N GLY A 57 6.25 4.05 -12.07
CA GLY A 57 6.38 4.08 -10.61
C GLY A 57 5.18 3.49 -9.88
N PHE A 58 3.95 3.88 -10.25
CA PHE A 58 2.74 3.30 -9.68
C PHE A 58 2.61 1.80 -9.94
N ARG A 59 2.96 1.33 -11.13
CA ARG A 59 2.93 -0.11 -11.45
C ARG A 59 3.94 -0.87 -10.60
N ALA A 60 5.16 -0.37 -10.48
CA ALA A 60 6.20 -0.99 -9.67
C ALA A 60 5.78 -1.05 -8.20
N PHE A 61 5.26 0.05 -7.66
CA PHE A 61 4.70 0.11 -6.31
C PHE A 61 3.61 -0.94 -6.07
N LEU A 62 2.57 -0.95 -6.92
CA LEU A 62 1.48 -1.92 -6.78
C LEU A 62 1.97 -3.37 -6.92
N THR A 63 2.98 -3.61 -7.76
CA THR A 63 3.58 -4.93 -7.91
C THR A 63 4.23 -5.37 -6.61
N VAL A 64 5.08 -4.54 -6.01
CA VAL A 64 5.74 -4.86 -4.73
C VAL A 64 4.74 -5.03 -3.61
N VAL A 65 3.73 -4.15 -3.49
CA VAL A 65 2.66 -4.27 -2.49
C VAL A 65 1.89 -5.58 -2.69
N SER A 66 1.50 -5.93 -3.91
CA SER A 66 0.76 -7.17 -4.20
C SER A 66 1.57 -8.44 -3.87
N GLN A 67 2.90 -8.33 -3.89
CA GLN A 67 3.81 -9.42 -3.58
C GLN A 67 4.16 -9.48 -2.09
N SER A 68 3.87 -8.44 -1.32
CA SER A 68 4.15 -8.38 0.11
C SER A 68 3.33 -9.43 0.87
N GLU A 69 3.91 -9.97 1.94
CA GLU A 69 3.20 -10.97 2.73
C GLU A 69 2.08 -10.34 3.56
N GLU A 70 2.21 -9.08 3.95
CA GLU A 70 1.14 -8.33 4.59
C GLU A 70 -0.12 -8.31 3.71
N PHE A 71 0.03 -7.99 2.43
CA PHE A 71 -1.08 -7.91 1.49
C PHE A 71 -1.67 -9.29 1.19
N LYS A 72 -0.83 -10.28 0.89
CA LYS A 72 -1.27 -11.64 0.56
C LYS A 72 -1.99 -12.30 1.74
N SER A 73 -1.39 -12.27 2.92
CA SER A 73 -2.00 -12.86 4.13
C SER A 73 -3.29 -12.16 4.53
N GLY A 74 -3.36 -10.83 4.40
CA GLY A 74 -4.59 -10.07 4.64
C GLY A 74 -5.71 -10.44 3.67
N LEU A 75 -5.40 -10.50 2.37
CA LEU A 75 -6.35 -10.88 1.33
C LEU A 75 -6.83 -12.33 1.52
N GLU A 76 -5.94 -13.24 1.88
CA GLU A 76 -6.29 -14.63 2.16
C GLU A 76 -7.26 -14.75 3.35
N GLN A 77 -7.03 -13.99 4.43
CA GLN A 77 -7.93 -13.97 5.58
C GLN A 77 -9.33 -13.47 5.22
N VAL A 78 -9.42 -12.40 4.41
CA VAL A 78 -10.69 -11.88 3.89
C VAL A 78 -11.38 -12.94 3.03
N TYR A 79 -10.65 -13.59 2.13
CA TYR A 79 -11.20 -14.62 1.25
C TYR A 79 -11.71 -15.85 2.00
N ARG A 80 -10.95 -16.33 2.99
CA ARG A 80 -11.39 -17.43 3.88
C ARG A 80 -12.65 -17.03 4.64
N ALA A 81 -12.67 -15.85 5.25
CA ALA A 81 -13.86 -15.36 5.95
C ALA A 81 -15.08 -15.22 5.02
N TYR A 82 -14.88 -14.77 3.78
CA TYR A 82 -15.93 -14.71 2.75
C TYR A 82 -16.51 -16.09 2.43
N ARG A 83 -15.65 -17.11 2.27
CA ARG A 83 -16.07 -18.50 2.10
C ARG A 83 -16.88 -19.00 3.30
N ASP A 84 -16.41 -18.71 4.51
CA ASP A 84 -17.03 -19.15 5.77
C ASP A 84 -18.41 -18.53 6.03
N VAL A 85 -18.74 -17.37 5.42
CA VAL A 85 -20.11 -16.82 5.44
C VAL A 85 -21.09 -17.79 4.77
N GLY A 86 -20.60 -18.69 3.92
CA GLY A 86 -21.42 -19.61 3.12
C GLY A 86 -21.84 -18.99 1.81
N TYR A 87 -21.14 -17.98 1.28
CA TYR A 87 -21.54 -17.33 0.03
C TYR A 87 -21.41 -18.21 -1.22
N GLN A 88 -20.40 -19.09 -1.26
CA GLN A 88 -20.24 -20.05 -2.36
C GLN A 88 -21.21 -21.24 -2.23
N SER A 89 -21.39 -21.78 -1.03
CA SER A 89 -22.33 -22.89 -0.77
C SER A 89 -23.79 -22.43 -0.89
N GLY A 90 -24.08 -21.23 -0.39
CA GLY A 90 -25.41 -20.61 -0.39
C GLY A 90 -25.80 -19.93 -1.70
N LEU A 91 -25.03 -20.05 -2.79
CA LEU A 91 -25.48 -19.53 -4.09
C LEU A 91 -26.52 -20.47 -4.70
N LYS A 92 -26.26 -21.78 -4.68
CA LYS A 92 -27.22 -22.82 -5.12
C LYS A 92 -28.42 -22.88 -4.17
N ASP A 93 -28.16 -22.95 -2.87
CA ASP A 93 -29.22 -23.04 -1.88
C ASP A 93 -29.95 -21.71 -1.72
N GLY A 94 -29.27 -20.59 -1.95
CA GLY A 94 -29.87 -19.26 -1.97
C GLY A 94 -30.96 -19.13 -3.02
N TYR A 95 -30.81 -19.74 -4.21
CA TYR A 95 -31.91 -19.79 -5.18
C TYR A 95 -33.11 -20.60 -4.67
N ILE A 96 -32.86 -21.74 -4.03
CA ILE A 96 -33.91 -22.62 -3.49
C ILE A 96 -34.68 -21.90 -2.36
N TYR A 97 -33.99 -21.28 -1.41
CA TYR A 97 -34.61 -20.61 -0.27
C TYR A 97 -35.19 -19.23 -0.64
N SER A 98 -34.59 -18.49 -1.59
CA SER A 98 -35.18 -17.23 -2.08
C SER A 98 -36.50 -17.49 -2.82
N ALA A 99 -36.61 -18.62 -3.55
CA ALA A 99 -37.87 -19.04 -4.16
C ALA A 99 -38.96 -19.36 -3.12
N GLN A 100 -38.57 -19.63 -1.87
CA GLN A 100 -39.48 -19.83 -0.73
C GLN A 100 -39.75 -18.53 0.05
N GLY A 101 -39.23 -17.38 -0.42
CA GLY A 101 -39.41 -16.09 0.22
C GLY A 101 -38.56 -15.86 1.48
N LEU A 102 -37.58 -16.73 1.75
CA LEU A 102 -36.69 -16.61 2.90
C LEU A 102 -35.52 -15.65 2.59
N ASP A 103 -35.20 -14.80 3.56
CA ASP A 103 -34.05 -13.92 3.45
C ASP A 103 -32.74 -14.71 3.55
N ARG A 104 -31.68 -14.23 2.89
CA ARG A 104 -30.36 -14.91 2.91
C ARG A 104 -29.84 -15.16 4.32
N LYS A 105 -30.13 -14.27 5.27
CA LYS A 105 -29.71 -14.40 6.67
C LYS A 105 -30.44 -15.51 7.43
N GLU A 106 -31.56 -15.98 6.88
CA GLU A 106 -32.43 -17.01 7.44
C GLU A 106 -32.09 -18.40 6.86
N THR A 107 -31.19 -18.46 5.88
CA THR A 107 -30.75 -19.72 5.30
C THR A 107 -29.85 -20.52 6.26
N PRO A 108 -30.00 -21.86 6.34
CA PRO A 108 -29.23 -22.70 7.27
C PRO A 108 -27.71 -22.63 7.09
N LEU A 109 -27.25 -22.28 5.88
CA LEU A 109 -25.83 -22.17 5.55
C LEU A 109 -25.24 -20.79 5.82
N TYR A 110 -26.05 -19.79 6.19
CA TYR A 110 -25.56 -18.45 6.48
C TYR A 110 -24.90 -18.39 7.86
N ASN A 111 -23.60 -18.10 7.88
CA ASN A 111 -22.86 -17.95 9.13
C ASN A 111 -22.75 -16.47 9.52
N SER A 112 -23.62 -16.04 10.43
CA SER A 112 -23.65 -14.67 10.96
C SER A 112 -22.38 -14.28 11.72
N LYS A 113 -21.72 -15.23 12.40
CA LYS A 113 -20.43 -15.00 13.08
C LYS A 113 -19.32 -14.75 12.06
N ALA A 114 -19.27 -15.55 11.00
CA ALA A 114 -18.33 -15.33 9.90
C ALA A 114 -18.58 -14.00 9.20
N LYS A 115 -19.84 -13.57 9.02
CA LYS A 115 -20.14 -12.25 8.43
C LYS A 115 -19.61 -11.10 9.29
N LYS A 116 -19.76 -11.19 10.62
CA LYS A 116 -19.18 -10.19 11.54
C LYS A 116 -17.65 -10.16 11.44
N ARG A 117 -17.00 -11.33 11.39
CA ARG A 117 -15.55 -11.45 11.19
C ARG A 117 -15.10 -10.84 9.86
N LEU A 118 -15.79 -11.16 8.75
CA LEU A 118 -15.51 -10.59 7.43
C LEU A 118 -15.59 -9.07 7.46
N SER A 119 -16.64 -8.50 8.05
CA SER A 119 -16.78 -7.04 8.15
C SER A 119 -15.67 -6.38 8.97
N LYS A 120 -15.15 -7.07 9.99
CA LYS A 120 -14.00 -6.59 10.78
C LYS A 120 -12.73 -6.63 9.93
N LEU A 121 -12.45 -7.76 9.28
CA LEU A 121 -11.27 -7.95 8.44
C LEU A 121 -11.25 -7.00 7.25
N ASP A 122 -12.39 -6.75 6.61
CA ASP A 122 -12.50 -5.82 5.48
C ASP A 122 -12.13 -4.38 5.90
N LYS A 123 -12.61 -3.93 7.07
CA LYS A 123 -12.24 -2.63 7.64
C LYS A 123 -10.75 -2.57 8.01
N GLU A 124 -10.23 -3.62 8.64
CA GLU A 124 -8.83 -3.69 9.03
C GLU A 124 -7.90 -3.73 7.81
N PHE A 125 -8.28 -4.46 6.77
CA PHE A 125 -7.50 -4.56 5.54
C PHE A 125 -7.54 -3.26 4.73
N GLY A 126 -8.71 -2.66 4.54
CA GLY A 126 -8.87 -1.40 3.82
C GLY A 126 -8.34 -0.17 4.56
N GLY A 127 -8.20 -0.25 5.89
CA GLY A 127 -7.70 0.82 6.73
C GLY A 127 -6.18 0.81 6.98
N LYS A 128 -5.48 -0.25 6.56
CA LYS A 128 -4.03 -0.36 6.73
C LYS A 128 -3.29 0.32 5.60
N THR A 129 -2.36 1.19 5.97
CA THR A 129 -1.34 1.71 5.06
C THR A 129 -0.29 0.61 4.85
N PRO A 130 0.04 0.24 3.60
CA PRO A 130 1.10 -0.73 3.38
C PRO A 130 2.44 -0.24 3.94
N ASP A 131 3.23 -1.10 4.59
CA ASP A 131 4.54 -0.75 5.19
C ASP A 131 5.45 0.02 4.21
N LEU A 132 5.41 -0.36 2.93
CA LEU A 132 6.19 0.29 1.89
C LEU A 132 5.81 1.76 1.70
N LEU A 133 4.51 2.08 1.81
CA LEU A 133 4.04 3.45 1.72
C LEU A 133 4.42 4.24 2.97
N GLU A 134 4.38 3.64 4.16
CA GLU A 134 4.86 4.28 5.39
C GLU A 134 6.33 4.69 5.27
N LYS A 135 7.20 3.80 4.78
CA LYS A 135 8.62 4.09 4.54
C LYS A 135 8.85 5.25 3.56
N ILE A 136 8.00 5.37 2.55
CA ILE A 136 8.06 6.49 1.59
C ILE A 136 7.63 7.79 2.28
N LEU A 137 6.59 7.75 3.10
CA LEU A 137 6.09 8.92 3.83
C LEU A 137 7.08 9.42 4.91
N GLU A 138 7.82 8.52 5.55
CA GLU A 138 8.89 8.86 6.50
C GLU A 138 10.10 9.54 5.82
N HIS A 139 10.26 9.35 4.51
CA HIS A 139 11.37 9.88 3.73
C HIS A 139 10.89 10.73 2.54
N PRO A 140 10.29 11.91 2.80
CA PRO A 140 9.72 12.76 1.74
C PRO A 140 10.76 13.32 0.76
N MET A 141 12.05 13.25 1.10
CA MET A 141 13.17 13.67 0.25
C MET A 141 13.90 12.49 -0.41
N ILE A 142 13.24 11.32 -0.51
CA ILE A 142 13.80 10.17 -1.21
C ILE A 142 14.06 10.50 -2.68
N SER A 143 15.27 10.22 -3.16
CA SER A 143 15.60 10.41 -4.57
C SER A 143 14.85 9.39 -5.44
N ILE A 144 14.62 9.71 -6.71
CA ILE A 144 13.96 8.78 -7.64
C ILE A 144 14.71 7.44 -7.75
N ASN A 145 16.04 7.47 -7.65
CA ASN A 145 16.87 6.27 -7.70
C ASN A 145 16.73 5.44 -6.41
N GLY A 146 16.67 6.11 -5.25
CA GLY A 146 16.35 5.44 -3.99
C GLY A 146 14.97 4.80 -4.02
N LEU A 147 13.97 5.50 -4.58
CA LEU A 147 12.63 4.99 -4.74
C LEU A 147 12.58 3.80 -5.70
N LYS A 148 13.26 3.88 -6.84
CA LYS A 148 13.41 2.75 -7.76
C LYS A 148 14.02 1.53 -7.09
N ALA A 149 15.07 1.72 -6.28
CA ALA A 149 15.70 0.62 -5.55
C ALA A 149 14.73 -0.04 -4.56
N LEU A 150 13.93 0.74 -3.82
CA LEU A 150 12.90 0.22 -2.93
C LEU A 150 11.79 -0.55 -3.68
N LEU A 151 11.48 -0.12 -4.90
CA LEU A 151 10.45 -0.72 -5.75
C LEU A 151 10.97 -1.84 -6.65
N THR A 152 12.27 -2.13 -6.61
CA THR A 152 12.86 -3.24 -7.36
C THR A 152 12.64 -4.52 -6.58
N PRO A 153 11.99 -5.55 -7.16
CA PRO A 153 11.80 -6.81 -6.48
C PRO A 153 13.13 -7.39 -6.03
N ALA A 154 13.22 -7.88 -4.79
CA ALA A 154 14.37 -8.66 -4.39
C ALA A 154 14.44 -9.92 -5.26
N ASP A 155 15.59 -10.13 -5.90
CA ASP A 155 15.82 -11.28 -6.76
C ASP A 155 15.59 -12.56 -5.94
N PRO A 156 14.67 -13.46 -6.31
CA PRO A 156 14.37 -14.67 -5.54
C PRO A 156 15.57 -15.65 -5.46
N SER A 157 16.64 -15.38 -6.21
CA SER A 157 17.90 -16.14 -6.25
C SER A 157 18.97 -15.67 -5.26
N SER A 158 18.79 -14.54 -4.56
CA SER A 158 19.79 -14.08 -3.58
C SER A 158 19.55 -14.73 -2.21
N PRO A 159 20.54 -15.44 -1.63
CA PRO A 159 20.38 -16.02 -0.31
C PRO A 159 20.21 -14.90 0.72
N LYS A 160 19.17 -15.01 1.56
CA LYS A 160 19.01 -14.18 2.76
C LYS A 160 20.16 -14.46 3.72
N SER A 161 21.26 -13.74 3.57
CA SER A 161 22.31 -13.65 4.59
C SER A 161 21.87 -12.67 5.67
N LEU A 162 21.43 -13.23 6.81
CA LEU A 162 21.70 -12.88 8.22
C LEU A 162 21.78 -11.38 8.57
N SER A 163 21.09 -10.86 9.57
CA SER A 163 21.29 -11.18 10.99
C SER A 163 20.47 -10.17 11.82
N GLY A 164 19.87 -10.60 12.94
CA GLY A 164 19.36 -9.62 13.91
C GLY A 164 18.39 -10.13 14.96
N GLY A 165 18.81 -11.14 15.72
CA GLY A 165 18.22 -11.44 17.03
C GLY A 165 17.26 -12.62 17.03
N ASP A 166 17.69 -13.72 17.63
CA ASP A 166 16.82 -14.42 18.55
C ASP A 166 17.65 -15.02 19.68
N SER A 167 17.32 -14.53 20.86
CA SER A 167 17.80 -14.97 22.15
C SER A 167 17.44 -16.43 22.37
N GLN A 168 18.35 -17.10 23.05
CA GLN A 168 18.16 -18.38 23.70
C GLN A 168 16.78 -18.48 24.37
N SER A 169 15.96 -19.46 23.96
CA SER A 169 15.06 -20.12 24.92
C SER A 169 15.06 -21.62 24.60
N LEU A 170 15.87 -22.30 25.40
CA LEU A 170 15.91 -23.74 25.57
C LEU A 170 14.59 -24.17 26.24
N CYS A 171 13.76 -24.94 25.55
CA CYS A 171 12.78 -25.81 26.20
C CYS A 171 12.63 -27.08 25.36
N GLN A 172 13.54 -28.01 25.60
CA GLN A 172 13.33 -29.42 25.31
C GLN A 172 12.13 -29.89 26.15
N ARG A 173 11.10 -30.43 25.51
CA ARG A 173 10.22 -31.40 26.17
C ARG A 173 10.12 -32.64 25.30
N SER A 174 10.80 -33.65 25.78
CA SER A 174 10.95 -35.01 25.28
C SER A 174 9.60 -35.63 24.94
N GLY A 175 9.50 -36.19 23.74
CA GLY A 175 8.44 -37.12 23.38
C GLY A 175 8.56 -38.38 24.24
N GLN A 176 7.51 -38.69 25.00
CA GLN A 176 7.30 -40.01 25.55
C GLN A 176 6.50 -40.83 24.55
N HIS A 177 7.16 -41.90 24.14
CA HIS A 177 6.69 -43.05 23.41
C HIS A 177 5.52 -43.71 24.18
N PHE A 178 4.36 -43.87 23.54
CA PHE A 178 3.32 -44.79 23.99
C PHE A 178 3.41 -46.06 23.15
N PRO A 179 3.42 -47.26 23.75
CA PRO A 179 3.25 -48.49 23.03
C PRO A 179 1.76 -48.72 22.74
N GLU A 180 1.47 -49.15 21.51
CA GLU A 180 0.23 -49.85 21.18
C GLU A 180 0.23 -51.19 21.93
N ASP A 181 -0.84 -51.47 22.67
CA ASP A 181 -1.39 -52.82 22.86
C ASP A 181 -2.78 -52.72 23.53
N PHE A 182 -3.71 -53.51 22.97
CA PHE A 182 -5.14 -53.74 23.28
C PHE A 182 -6.20 -52.88 22.58
#